data_AF-A0A563VLY0-F1
#
_entry.id   AF-A0A563VLY0-F1
#
_cell.length_a   1.000
_cell.length_b   1.000
_cell.length_c   1.000
_cell.angle_alpha   90.00
_cell.angle_beta   90.00
_cell.angle_gamma   90.00
#
_symmetry.space_group_name_H-M   'P 1'
#
loop_
_entity.id
_entity.type
_entity.pdbx_description
1 polymer ?
#
loop_
_entity_poly.entity_id
_entity_poly.type
_entity_poly.pdbx_seq_one_letter_code
_entity_poly.pdbx_strand_id
1 'polypeptide(L)'
;MKIRLFRAVAIAFVFCTILFTPLDSVFAATVKSNNVDTTKKAAQEVVKDTGAKKQFGKNDNGNQLIDSAKVKASQKLNNLAEKADSSENVTPTEKRFLDNLQDKS
;
A
#
# COMPACT_ATOMS: atom_id res chain seq x y z
N MET A 1 -34.16 -36.70 -0.14
CA MET A 1 -32.72 -36.52 0.11
C MET A 1 -31.98 -35.89 -1.08
N LYS A 2 -32.52 -34.81 -1.68
CA LYS A 2 -31.96 -34.17 -2.90
C LYS A 2 -31.51 -32.71 -2.69
N ILE A 3 -32.00 -32.06 -1.62
CA ILE A 3 -31.75 -30.63 -1.34
C ILE A 3 -30.35 -30.38 -0.72
N ARG A 4 -29.79 -31.38 -0.03
CA ARG A 4 -28.46 -31.26 0.62
C ARG A 4 -27.29 -31.36 -0.35
N LEU A 5 -27.49 -31.97 -1.53
CA LEU A 5 -26.45 -32.11 -2.56
C LEU A 5 -26.26 -30.81 -3.35
N PHE A 6 -27.35 -30.08 -3.63
CA PHE A 6 -27.32 -28.80 -4.35
C PHE A 6 -26.58 -27.69 -3.57
N ARG A 7 -26.62 -27.71 -2.24
CA ARG A 7 -25.90 -26.72 -1.40
C ARG A 7 -24.38 -26.91 -1.43
N ALA A 8 -23.89 -28.13 -1.62
CA ALA A 8 -22.45 -28.39 -1.72
C ALA A 8 -21.88 -27.94 -3.08
N VAL A 9 -22.65 -28.10 -4.16
CA VAL A 9 -22.26 -27.68 -5.52
C VAL A 9 -22.23 -26.16 -5.66
N ALA A 10 -23.15 -25.44 -5.00
CA ALA A 10 -23.18 -23.97 -5.02
C ALA A 10 -21.96 -23.33 -4.34
N ILE A 11 -21.40 -23.95 -3.29
CA ILE A 11 -20.23 -23.43 -2.57
C ILE A 11 -18.94 -23.61 -3.39
N ALA A 12 -18.84 -24.68 -4.17
CA ALA A 12 -17.68 -24.92 -5.04
C ALA A 12 -17.60 -23.89 -6.20
N PHE A 13 -18.74 -23.43 -6.71
CA PHE A 13 -18.76 -22.50 -7.85
C PHE A 13 -18.29 -21.08 -7.50
N VAL A 14 -18.47 -20.63 -6.25
CA VAL A 14 -18.01 -19.31 -5.80
C VAL A 14 -16.48 -19.22 -5.81
N PHE A 15 -15.79 -20.32 -5.51
CA PHE A 15 -14.31 -20.35 -5.50
C PHE A 15 -13.66 -20.34 -6.88
N CYS A 16 -14.35 -20.75 -7.95
CA CYS A 16 -13.78 -20.73 -9.30
C CYS A 16 -13.80 -19.36 -9.98
N THR A 17 -14.55 -18.39 -9.47
CA THR A 17 -14.66 -17.05 -10.10
C THR A 17 -13.52 -16.09 -9.74
N ILE A 18 -12.71 -16.44 -8.73
CA ILE A 18 -11.57 -15.61 -8.28
C ILE A 18 -10.35 -15.77 -9.21
N LEU A 19 -10.39 -16.69 -10.17
CA LEU A 19 -9.30 -16.92 -11.13
C LEU A 19 -9.46 -16.14 -12.45
N PHE A 20 -10.59 -15.46 -12.67
CA PHE A 20 -10.91 -14.79 -13.94
C PHE A 20 -11.35 -13.33 -13.81
N THR A 21 -11.22 -12.72 -12.64
CA THR A 21 -11.17 -11.25 -12.63
C THR A 21 -9.79 -10.87 -13.17
N PRO A 22 -9.66 -10.17 -14.31
CA PRO A 22 -8.51 -9.33 -14.47
C PRO A 22 -8.56 -8.39 -13.27
N LEU A 23 -7.67 -8.60 -12.31
CA LEU A 23 -7.27 -7.51 -11.43
C LEU A 23 -6.84 -6.44 -12.41
N ASP A 24 -7.70 -5.44 -12.59
CA ASP A 24 -7.40 -4.20 -13.26
C ASP A 24 -6.15 -3.66 -12.56
N SER A 25 -5.03 -4.07 -13.11
CA SER A 25 -3.68 -3.64 -12.79
C SER A 25 -3.55 -2.23 -13.34
N VAL A 26 -4.39 -1.32 -12.82
CA VAL A 26 -4.35 0.12 -13.03
C VAL A 26 -3.12 0.73 -12.32
N PHE A 27 -2.26 -0.10 -11.72
CA PHE A 27 -0.97 0.31 -11.18
C PHE A 27 0.22 0.12 -12.12
N ALA A 28 0.04 -0.52 -13.29
CA ALA A 28 1.16 -0.86 -14.18
C ALA A 28 1.37 0.09 -15.38
N ALA A 29 0.55 1.14 -15.51
CA ALA A 29 0.77 2.16 -16.54
C ALA A 29 1.36 3.42 -15.92
N THR A 30 2.59 3.71 -16.33
CA THR A 30 3.27 5.02 -16.19
C THR A 30 3.75 5.23 -14.75
N VAL A 31 5.05 5.16 -14.46
CA VAL A 31 6.08 6.12 -14.85
C VAL A 31 7.41 5.38 -14.69
N LYS A 32 8.34 5.56 -15.64
CA LYS A 32 9.77 5.33 -15.44
C LYS A 32 10.24 6.31 -14.35
N SER A 33 9.98 5.98 -13.10
CA SER A 33 9.87 6.94 -12.00
C SER A 33 11.21 7.06 -11.29
N ASN A 34 11.76 8.27 -11.28
CA ASN A 34 12.89 8.61 -10.42
C ASN A 34 12.54 8.25 -8.96
N ASN A 35 13.52 7.78 -8.18
CA ASN A 35 13.34 7.39 -6.77
C ASN A 35 12.58 8.43 -5.94
N VAL A 36 12.79 9.70 -6.28
CA VAL A 36 12.13 10.86 -5.69
C VAL A 36 10.62 10.82 -5.90
N ASP A 37 10.15 10.57 -7.12
CA ASP A 37 8.73 10.59 -7.48
C ASP A 37 7.98 9.39 -6.90
N THR A 38 8.59 8.20 -6.92
CA THR A 38 8.00 7.00 -6.29
C THR A 38 7.89 7.16 -4.79
N THR A 39 8.92 7.73 -4.14
CA THR A 39 8.92 7.94 -2.69
C THR A 39 7.90 9.02 -2.28
N LYS A 40 7.76 10.10 -3.06
CA LYS A 40 6.69 11.10 -2.88
C LYS A 40 5.30 10.49 -3.05
N LYS A 41 5.10 9.62 -4.05
CA LYS A 41 3.83 8.91 -4.25
C LYS A 41 3.52 7.97 -3.08
N ALA A 42 4.52 7.27 -2.54
CA ALA A 42 4.36 6.45 -1.35
C ALA A 42 3.95 7.29 -0.12
N ALA A 43 4.52 8.49 0.05
CA ALA A 43 4.12 9.41 1.10
C ALA A 43 2.64 9.81 1.00
N GLN A 44 2.18 10.10 -0.22
CA GLN A 44 0.77 10.40 -0.51
C GLN A 44 -0.15 9.20 -0.27
N GLU A 45 0.32 7.97 -0.50
CA GLU A 45 -0.46 6.76 -0.29
C GLU A 45 -0.65 6.45 1.20
N VAL A 46 0.40 6.67 2.01
CA VAL A 46 0.37 6.38 3.46
C VAL A 46 -0.66 7.23 4.22
N VAL A 47 -0.93 8.45 3.75
CA VAL A 47 -1.94 9.32 4.37
C VAL A 47 -3.38 8.96 3.99
N LYS A 48 -3.59 8.15 2.94
CA LYS A 48 -4.93 7.71 2.53
C LYS A 48 -5.58 6.83 3.59
N ASP A 49 -6.91 6.75 3.57
CA ASP A 49 -7.63 5.87 4.49
C ASP A 49 -7.49 4.41 4.08
N THR A 50 -6.67 3.67 4.81
CA THR A 50 -6.44 2.23 4.63
C THR A 50 -7.38 1.35 5.45
N GLY A 51 -8.35 1.95 6.17
CA GLY A 51 -9.19 1.22 7.12
C GLY A 51 -8.51 0.94 8.47
N ALA A 52 -7.26 1.37 8.67
CA ALA A 52 -6.56 1.26 9.95
C ALA A 52 -7.34 1.91 11.10
N LYS A 53 -8.03 3.03 10.85
CA LYS A 53 -8.91 3.67 11.85
C LYS A 53 -10.06 2.77 12.29
N LYS A 54 -10.66 2.01 11.37
CA LYS A 54 -11.76 1.10 11.67
C LYS A 54 -11.32 -0.09 12.53
N GLN A 55 -10.06 -0.50 12.42
CA GLN A 55 -9.51 -1.63 13.17
C GLN A 55 -8.86 -1.21 14.49
N PHE A 56 -8.08 -0.12 14.48
CA PHE A 56 -7.20 0.28 15.58
C PHE A 56 -7.57 1.64 16.20
N GLY A 57 -8.43 2.43 15.55
CA GLY A 57 -8.85 3.77 15.99
C GLY A 57 -10.19 3.81 16.71
N LYS A 58 -10.58 2.71 17.36
CA LYS A 58 -11.92 2.55 17.99
C LYS A 58 -12.18 3.50 19.17
N ASN A 59 -11.15 4.17 19.68
CA ASN A 59 -11.26 5.22 20.67
C ASN A 59 -10.53 6.49 20.19
N ASP A 60 -10.86 7.63 20.79
CA ASP A 60 -10.37 8.95 20.33
C ASP A 60 -8.83 9.02 20.32
N ASN A 61 -8.19 8.46 21.34
CA ASN A 61 -6.72 8.37 21.43
C ASN A 61 -6.12 7.50 20.31
N GLY A 62 -6.76 6.38 19.96
CA GLY A 62 -6.33 5.50 18.87
C GLY A 62 -6.47 6.16 17.50
N ASN A 63 -7.53 6.93 17.30
CA ASN A 63 -7.72 7.72 16.08
C ASN A 63 -6.60 8.77 15.91
N GLN A 64 -6.29 9.50 16.99
CA GLN A 64 -5.20 10.48 17.01
C GLN A 64 -3.82 9.85 16.80
N LEU A 65 -3.58 8.67 17.38
CA LEU A 65 -2.33 7.92 17.18
C LEU A 65 -2.14 7.50 15.73
N ILE A 66 -3.21 7.03 15.07
CA ILE A 66 -3.17 6.65 13.66
C ILE A 66 -2.90 7.87 12.79
N ASP A 67 -3.57 8.99 13.04
CA ASP A 67 -3.32 10.23 12.29
C ASP A 67 -1.88 10.72 12.46
N SER A 68 -1.38 10.71 13.70
CA SER A 68 0.00 11.08 14.00
C SER A 68 1.01 10.15 13.32
N ALA A 69 0.72 8.85 13.26
CA ALA A 69 1.56 7.86 12.58
C ALA A 69 1.60 8.10 11.07
N LYS A 70 0.45 8.37 10.44
CA LYS A 70 0.37 8.69 9.01
C LYS A 70 1.15 9.95 8.66
N VAL A 71 1.00 11.01 9.45
CA VAL A 71 1.74 12.27 9.26
C VAL A 71 3.25 12.04 9.37
N LYS A 72 3.71 11.36 10.43
CA LYS A 72 5.13 11.08 10.63
C LYS A 72 5.71 10.20 9.51
N ALA A 73 4.96 9.19 9.07
CA ALA A 73 5.40 8.32 7.99
C ALA A 73 5.48 9.08 6.65
N SER A 74 4.49 9.91 6.33
CA SER A 74 4.52 10.78 5.15
C SER A 74 5.70 11.75 5.18
N GLN A 75 5.99 12.38 6.32
CA GLN A 75 7.13 13.28 6.47
C GLN A 75 8.45 12.54 6.24
N LYS A 76 8.63 11.34 6.82
CA LYS A 76 9.84 10.55 6.62
C LYS A 76 10.06 10.18 5.15
N LEU A 77 9.00 9.81 4.45
CA LEU A 77 9.06 9.47 3.02
C LEU A 77 9.36 10.71 2.16
N ASN A 78 8.73 11.86 2.43
CA ASN A 78 9.05 13.10 1.72
C ASN A 78 10.51 13.54 1.94
N ASN A 79 10.98 13.51 3.19
CA ASN A 79 12.38 13.85 3.50
C ASN A 79 13.36 12.89 2.82
N LEU A 80 13.01 11.60 2.73
CA LEU A 80 13.84 10.63 2.02
C LEU A 80 13.86 10.90 0.50
N ALA A 81 12.72 11.30 -0.07
CA ALA A 81 12.65 11.72 -1.46
C ALA A 81 13.51 12.97 -1.73
N GLU A 82 13.46 13.96 -0.83
CA GLU A 82 14.28 15.17 -0.92
C GLU A 82 15.77 14.86 -0.80
N LYS A 83 16.18 14.01 0.14
CA LYS A 83 17.57 13.53 0.27
C LYS A 83 18.08 12.82 -0.99
N ALA A 84 17.21 12.01 -1.60
CA ALA A 84 17.53 11.29 -2.82
C ALA A 84 17.72 12.24 -4.02
N ASP A 85 17.06 13.40 -4.01
CA ASP A 85 17.14 14.43 -5.05
C ASP A 85 18.35 15.37 -4.83
N SER A 86 18.63 15.72 -3.58
CA SER A 86 19.64 16.71 -3.20
C SER A 86 21.09 16.18 -3.15
N SER A 87 21.33 14.92 -3.54
CA SER A 87 22.63 14.23 -3.38
C SER A 87 23.15 14.20 -1.94
N GLU A 88 22.28 14.47 -0.97
CA GLU A 88 22.58 14.40 0.45
C GLU A 88 22.80 12.94 0.86
N ASN A 89 23.63 12.71 1.87
CA ASN A 89 24.08 11.35 2.17
C ASN A 89 22.93 10.51 2.74
N VAL A 90 22.41 9.60 1.92
CA VAL A 90 21.36 8.64 2.28
C VAL A 90 22.00 7.48 3.04
N THR A 91 21.45 7.12 4.21
CA THR A 91 22.00 5.99 4.99
C THR A 91 21.88 4.67 4.21
N PRO A 92 22.72 3.65 4.50
CA PRO A 92 22.65 2.37 3.78
C PRO A 92 21.26 1.70 3.81
N THR A 93 20.53 1.84 4.92
CA THR A 93 19.17 1.32 5.07
C THR A 93 18.17 2.08 4.22
N GLU A 94 18.24 3.41 4.22
CA GLU A 94 17.41 4.28 3.37
C GLU A 94 17.70 4.02 1.88
N LYS A 95 18.97 3.81 1.52
CA LYS A 95 19.38 3.45 0.15
C LYS A 95 18.78 2.12 -0.28
N ARG A 96 18.90 1.07 0.54
CA ARG A 96 18.24 -0.23 0.27
C ARG A 96 16.74 -0.12 0.12
N PHE A 97 16.09 0.75 0.89
CA PHE A 97 14.66 0.99 0.76
C PHE A 97 14.32 1.62 -0.60
N LEU A 98 15.07 2.63 -1.02
CA LEU A 98 14.92 3.26 -2.34
C LEU A 98 15.17 2.28 -3.48
N ASP A 99 16.21 1.43 -3.38
CA ASP A 99 16.54 0.42 -4.39
C ASP A 99 15.39 -0.61 -4.53
N ASN A 100 14.81 -1.06 -3.41
CA ASN A 100 13.67 -1.98 -3.42
C ASN A 100 12.37 -1.37 -4.00
N LEU A 101 12.26 -0.05 -4.04
CA LEU A 101 11.15 0.64 -4.71
C LEU A 101 11.32 0.65 -6.23
N GLN A 102 12.56 0.57 -6.75
CA GLN A 102 12.82 0.45 -8.18
C GLN A 102 12.48 -0.94 -8.72
N ASP A 103 12.89 -2.01 -8.02
CA ASP A 103 12.66 -3.40 -8.45
C ASP A 103 11.18 -3.80 -8.48
N LYS A 104 10.29 -2.95 -7.96
CA LYS A 104 8.82 -3.15 -7.94
C LYS A 104 8.02 -2.17 -8.80
N SER A 105 8.68 -1.25 -9.53
CA SER A 105 8.03 -0.32 -10.50
C SER A 105 8.24 -0.80 -11.93
#